data_AF-A0A0F9HDZ8-F1
#
_entry.id   AF-A0A0F9HDZ8-F1
#
_cell.length_a   1.000
_cell.length_b   1.000
_cell.length_c   1.000
_cell.angle_alpha   90.00
_cell.angle_beta   90.00
_cell.angle_gamma   90.00
#
_symmetry.space_group_name_H-M   'P 1'
#
loop_
_entity.id
_entity.type
_entity.pdbx_description
1 polymer ?
#
loop_
_entity_poly.entity_id
_entity_poly.type
_entity_poly.pdbx_seq_one_letter_code
_entity_poly.pdbx_strand_id
1 'polypeptide(L)'
;MTKYVTVKGKTTNRAYKVADVVSRFSRQKKFVPEMTYGHVFANKVTELAGDNVELDMTEEVLVALKRRKVISGRRMVNLIGQHQREVRG
;
A
#
# COMPACT_ATOMS: atom_id res chain seq x y z
N MET A 1 9.25 1.08 -24.25
CA MET A 1 9.95 2.33 -23.88
C MET A 1 9.89 2.52 -22.38
N THR A 2 10.96 2.18 -21.66
CA THR A 2 11.05 2.25 -20.20
C THR A 2 11.62 3.60 -19.81
N LYS A 3 10.89 4.40 -19.02
CA LYS A 3 11.33 5.73 -18.58
C LYS A 3 12.24 5.61 -17.35
N TYR A 4 13.45 6.16 -17.43
CA TYR A 4 14.41 6.25 -16.33
C TYR A 4 14.12 7.48 -15.47
N VAL A 5 14.12 7.31 -14.15
CA VAL A 5 14.09 8.43 -13.19
C VAL A 5 15.41 8.44 -12.44
N THR A 6 16.21 9.47 -12.68
CA THR A 6 17.50 9.67 -12.04
C THR A 6 17.30 10.35 -10.69
N VAL A 7 17.64 9.67 -9.59
CA VAL A 7 17.82 10.28 -8.26
C VAL A 7 19.26 9.97 -7.84
N LYS A 8 20.00 11.02 -7.46
CA LYS A 8 21.43 11.01 -7.12
C LYS A 8 21.85 9.75 -6.34
N GLY A 9 22.77 8.99 -6.94
CA GLY A 9 23.57 7.96 -6.27
C GLY A 9 22.99 6.54 -6.33
N LYS A 10 23.59 5.70 -7.18
CA LYS A 10 23.34 4.26 -7.42
C LYS A 10 22.16 3.93 -8.32
N THR A 11 22.49 3.70 -9.60
CA THR A 11 21.69 2.93 -10.55
C THR A 11 21.60 1.47 -10.09
N THR A 12 20.71 1.16 -9.15
CA THR A 12 20.31 -0.22 -8.91
C THR A 12 19.16 -0.56 -9.84
N ASN A 13 19.41 -1.43 -10.81
CA ASN A 13 18.39 -2.09 -11.63
C ASN A 13 17.60 -3.09 -10.76
N ARG A 14 16.91 -2.59 -9.73
CA ARG A 14 15.97 -3.36 -8.94
C ARG A 14 14.57 -3.05 -9.45
N ALA A 15 13.80 -4.09 -9.76
CA ALA A 15 12.37 -3.95 -9.92
C ALA A 15 11.83 -3.28 -8.64
N TYR A 16 11.15 -2.14 -8.79
CA TYR A 16 10.60 -1.41 -7.66
C TYR A 16 9.53 -2.25 -6.97
N LYS A 17 9.69 -2.47 -5.65
CA LYS A 17 8.67 -3.12 -4.83
C LYS A 17 7.46 -2.19 -4.69
N VAL A 18 6.30 -2.75 -4.38
CA VAL A 18 5.07 -1.97 -4.10
C VAL A 18 5.33 -0.98 -2.96
N ALA A 19 6.03 -1.41 -1.91
CA ALA A 19 6.42 -0.55 -0.79
C ALA A 19 7.26 0.67 -1.24
N ASP A 20 8.17 0.51 -2.20
CA ASP A 20 9.00 1.61 -2.71
C ASP A 20 8.15 2.65 -3.43
N VAL A 21 7.20 2.19 -4.25
CA VAL A 21 6.30 3.05 -5.01
C VAL A 21 5.35 3.80 -4.07
N VAL A 22 4.77 3.08 -3.11
CA VAL A 22 3.86 3.66 -2.11
C VAL A 22 4.59 4.67 -1.22
N SER A 23 5.80 4.35 -0.75
CA SER A 23 6.60 5.27 0.06
C SER A 23 6.95 6.56 -0.71
N ARG A 24 7.35 6.44 -1.99
CA ARG A 24 7.60 7.60 -2.85
C ARG A 24 6.33 8.43 -3.05
N PHE A 25 5.20 7.78 -3.28
CA PHE A 25 3.91 8.46 -3.44
C PHE A 25 3.52 9.22 -2.17
N SER A 26 3.58 8.57 -1.01
CA SER A 26 3.24 9.19 0.28
C SER A 26 4.12 10.40 0.58
N ARG A 27 5.43 10.33 0.28
CA ARG A 27 6.35 11.46 0.42
C ARG A 27 6.00 12.61 -0.53
N GLN A 28 5.78 12.32 -1.81
CA GLN A 28 5.50 13.36 -2.82
C GLN A 28 4.18 14.07 -2.58
N LYS A 29 3.16 13.33 -2.17
CA LYS A 29 1.80 13.87 -1.97
C LYS A 29 1.51 14.25 -0.53
N LYS A 30 2.51 14.14 0.38
CA LYS A 30 2.34 14.30 1.83
C LYS A 30 1.09 13.56 2.33
N PHE A 31 0.93 12.32 1.84
CA PHE A 31 -0.25 11.52 2.08
C PHE A 31 -0.03 10.64 3.30
N VAL A 32 -0.94 10.72 4.27
CA VAL A 32 -0.95 9.92 5.48
C VAL A 32 -2.32 9.25 5.59
N PRO A 33 -2.41 7.92 5.81
CA PRO A 33 -3.65 7.25 6.13
C PRO A 33 -4.25 7.83 7.41
N GLU A 34 -5.52 8.22 7.37
CA GLU A 34 -6.24 8.64 8.57
C GLU A 34 -6.98 7.44 9.16
N MET A 35 -6.82 7.23 10.47
CA MET A 35 -7.64 6.29 11.21
C MET A 35 -9.10 6.77 11.17
N THR A 36 -10.04 5.88 10.90
CA THR A 36 -11.46 6.23 10.78
C THR A 36 -12.30 5.17 11.46
N TYR A 37 -13.55 5.49 11.77
CA TYR A 37 -14.50 4.53 12.36
C TYR A 37 -14.62 3.22 11.55
N GLY A 38 -14.50 3.29 10.22
CA GLY A 38 -14.52 2.09 9.37
C GLY A 38 -13.32 1.14 9.62
N HIS A 39 -12.17 1.65 10.04
CA HIS A 39 -11.02 0.82 10.43
C HIS A 39 -11.30 0.13 11.77
N VAL A 40 -11.83 0.87 12.76
CA VAL A 40 -12.21 0.31 14.07
C VAL A 40 -13.28 -0.78 13.91
N PHE A 41 -14.29 -0.51 13.08
CA PHE A 41 -15.35 -1.48 12.79
C PHE A 41 -14.81 -2.72 12.08
N ALA A 42 -13.98 -2.55 11.04
CA ALA A 42 -13.38 -3.68 10.33
C ALA A 42 -12.54 -4.55 11.29
N ASN A 43 -11.68 -3.93 12.11
CA ASN A 43 -10.87 -4.64 13.08
C ASN A 43 -11.74 -5.40 14.10
N LYS A 44 -12.81 -4.78 14.62
CA LYS A 44 -13.71 -5.43 15.58
C LYS A 44 -14.47 -6.60 14.95
N VAL A 45 -14.92 -6.46 13.71
CA VAL A 45 -15.60 -7.53 12.98
C VAL A 45 -14.65 -8.70 12.72
N THR A 46 -13.41 -8.42 12.34
CA THR A 46 -12.37 -9.44 12.13
C THR A 46 -12.02 -10.16 13.44
N GLU A 47 -11.84 -9.42 14.54
CA GLU A 47 -11.61 -9.98 15.88
C GLU A 47 -12.77 -10.89 16.31
N LEU A 48 -14.01 -10.47 16.11
CA LEU A 48 -15.20 -11.26 16.42
C LEU A 48 -15.33 -12.52 15.55
N ALA A 49 -14.76 -12.51 14.33
CA ALA A 49 -14.68 -13.68 13.48
C ALA A 49 -13.59 -14.67 13.93
N GLY A 50 -12.81 -14.34 14.97
CA GLY A 50 -11.71 -15.14 15.48
C GLY A 50 -10.39 -14.95 14.73
N ASP A 51 -10.35 -14.02 13.78
CA ASP A 51 -9.16 -13.68 13.01
C ASP A 51 -8.47 -12.45 13.61
N ASN A 52 -7.15 -12.36 13.47
CA ASN A 52 -6.41 -11.12 13.67
C ASN A 52 -5.75 -10.72 12.35
N VAL A 53 -6.31 -9.70 11.68
CA VAL A 53 -5.77 -9.15 10.43
C VAL A 53 -5.23 -7.76 10.72
N GLU A 54 -3.92 -7.68 10.89
CA GLU A 54 -3.19 -6.41 10.95
C GLU A 54 -2.71 -6.06 9.54
N LEU A 55 -3.08 -4.86 9.08
CA LEU A 55 -2.59 -4.32 7.82
C LEU A 55 -1.25 -3.62 8.05
N ASP A 56 -0.31 -3.84 7.14
CA ASP A 56 0.92 -3.04 7.15
C ASP A 56 0.66 -1.61 6.64
N MET A 57 1.59 -0.70 6.94
CA MET A 57 1.49 0.71 6.52
C MET A 57 1.34 0.88 4.99
N THR A 58 1.85 -0.04 4.18
CA THR A 58 1.72 -0.01 2.72
C THR A 58 0.28 -0.36 2.31
N GLU A 59 -0.27 -1.41 2.89
CA GLU A 59 -1.65 -1.88 2.70
C GLU A 59 -2.65 -0.81 3.17
N GLU A 60 -2.41 -0.16 4.31
CA GLU A 60 -3.22 0.96 4.79
C GLU A 60 -3.28 2.11 3.79
N VAL A 61 -2.13 2.48 3.20
CA VAL A 61 -2.09 3.52 2.17
C VAL A 61 -2.87 3.10 0.93
N LEU A 62 -2.77 1.84 0.50
CA LEU A 62 -3.54 1.34 -0.65
C LEU A 62 -5.06 1.38 -0.39
N VAL A 63 -5.51 1.01 0.81
CA VAL A 63 -6.90 1.12 1.22
C VAL A 63 -7.36 2.58 1.23
N ALA A 64 -6.55 3.48 1.79
CA ALA A 64 -6.85 4.90 1.82
C ALA A 64 -6.94 5.51 0.40
N LEU A 65 -6.07 5.08 -0.52
CA LEU A 65 -6.11 5.49 -1.93
C LEU A 65 -7.38 5.02 -2.64
N LYS A 66 -7.84 3.79 -2.36
CA LYS A 66 -9.13 3.30 -2.87
C LYS A 66 -10.28 4.13 -2.32
N ARG A 67 -10.27 4.46 -1.02
CA ARG A 67 -11.32 5.28 -0.38
C ARG A 67 -11.42 6.67 -1.00
N ARG A 68 -10.29 7.30 -1.31
CA ARG A 68 -10.24 8.59 -2.03
C ARG A 68 -10.45 8.47 -3.54
N LYS A 69 -10.83 7.28 -4.05
CA LYS A 69 -11.06 6.99 -5.48
C LYS A 69 -9.85 7.27 -6.38
N VAL A 70 -8.63 7.26 -5.83
CA VAL A 70 -7.38 7.44 -6.59
C VAL A 70 -7.02 6.16 -7.36
N ILE A 71 -7.36 5.00 -6.79
CA ILE A 71 -7.21 3.69 -7.43
C ILE A 71 -8.53 2.91 -7.39
N SER A 72 -8.71 2.01 -8.35
CA SER A 72 -9.85 1.08 -8.36
C SER A 72 -9.65 -0.05 -7.35
N GLY A 73 -10.76 -0.67 -6.91
CA GLY A 73 -10.71 -1.82 -6.01
C GLY A 73 -9.90 -2.99 -6.59
N ARG A 74 -10.07 -3.30 -7.88
CA ARG A 74 -9.26 -4.32 -8.57
C ARG A 74 -7.76 -4.01 -8.50
N ARG A 75 -7.38 -2.76 -8.69
CA ARG A 75 -5.99 -2.33 -8.64
C ARG A 75 -5.41 -2.40 -7.23
N MET A 76 -6.22 -2.05 -6.22
CA MET A 76 -5.86 -2.20 -4.81
C MET A 76 -5.56 -3.67 -4.46
N VAL A 77 -6.47 -4.60 -4.79
CA VAL A 77 -6.30 -6.04 -4.51
C VAL A 77 -5.04 -6.59 -5.20
N ASN A 78 -4.80 -6.21 -6.45
CA ASN A 78 -3.60 -6.63 -7.18
C ASN A 78 -2.30 -6.13 -6.52
N LEU A 79 -2.29 -4.88 -6.04
CA LEU A 79 -1.12 -4.28 -5.39
C LEU A 79 -0.87 -4.89 -4.00
N ILE A 80 -1.94 -5.16 -3.23
CA ILE A 80 -1.84 -5.87 -1.94
C ILE A 80 -1.27 -7.27 -2.17
N GLY A 81 -1.86 -8.04 -3.09
CA GLY A 81 -1.38 -9.39 -3.39
C GLY A 81 0.06 -9.40 -3.92
N GLN A 82 0.48 -8.38 -4.67
CA GLN A 82 1.87 -8.22 -5.07
C GLN A 82 2.77 -7.88 -3.88
N HIS A 83 2.36 -6.97 -2.99
CA HIS A 83 3.13 -6.61 -1.81
C HIS A 83 3.35 -7.82 -0.89
N GLN A 84 2.30 -8.59 -0.62
CA GLN A 84 2.37 -9.79 0.19
C GLN A 84 3.32 -10.84 -0.41
N ARG A 85 3.36 -10.99 -1.75
CA ARG A 85 4.35 -11.85 -2.42
C ARG A 85 5.78 -11.32 -2.27
N GLU A 86 5.97 -10.00 -2.30
CA GLU A 86 7.28 -9.36 -2.13
C GLU A 86 7.81 -9.37 -0.69
N VAL A 87 6.93 -9.59 0.29
CA VAL A 87 7.22 -9.72 1.73
C VAL A 87 7.41 -11.18 2.14
N ARG A 88 6.60 -12.10 1.58
CA ARG A 88 6.65 -13.54 1.91
C ARG A 88 7.68 -14.33 1.09
N GLY A 89 8.11 -13.82 -0.06
CA GLY A 89 9.18 -14.41 -0.90
C GLY A 89 10.53 -13.81 -0.58
#